data_AF-A0A7S3IYV1-F1
#
_entry.id   AF-A0A7S3IYV1-F1
#
_cell.length_a   1.000
_cell.length_b   1.000
_cell.length_c   1.000
_cell.angle_alpha   90.00
_cell.angle_beta   90.00
_cell.angle_gamma   90.00
#
_symmetry.space_group_name_H-M   'P 1'
#
loop_
_entity.id
_entity.type
_entity.pdbx_description
1 polymer ?
#
loop_
_entity_poly.entity_id
_entity_poly.type
_entity_poly.pdbx_seq_one_letter_code
_entity_poly.pdbx_strand_id
1 'polypeptide(L)'
;KSKGEDSTTEERNLLSVGFKNQIGSKRTAIRTISAIEQNPKYSKFGDGLTSYKKRIEQELYDQCIQIVDIVKSSCMKVASTDETKSFFYKMIGDYYRYVAECATGEQLEIVKNGALENYQLAQQASESLNAC
;
A
#
# COMPACT_ATOMS: atom_id res chain seq x y z
N LYS A 1 8.65 -24.11 3.48
CA LYS A 1 7.27 -24.49 3.13
C LYS A 1 7.14 -24.79 1.66
N SER A 2 6.27 -25.72 1.29
CA SER A 2 5.90 -25.95 -0.12
C SER A 2 5.23 -24.68 -0.69
N LYS A 3 5.35 -24.44 -2.00
CA LYS A 3 4.74 -23.27 -2.71
C LYS A 3 3.20 -23.35 -2.79
N GLY A 4 2.51 -23.66 -1.70
CA GLY A 4 1.06 -23.89 -1.69
C GLY A 4 0.39 -23.89 -0.31
N GLU A 5 1.11 -23.57 0.76
CA GLU A 5 0.55 -23.54 2.12
C GLU A 5 0.21 -22.11 2.56
N ASP A 6 -0.87 -22.00 3.34
CA ASP A 6 -1.29 -20.74 3.94
C ASP A 6 -0.17 -20.13 4.83
N SER A 7 -0.12 -18.81 4.89
CA SER A 7 0.87 -18.06 5.66
C SER A 7 0.54 -18.15 7.14
N THR A 8 1.54 -18.46 7.98
CA THR A 8 1.34 -18.39 9.43
C THR A 8 1.17 -16.94 9.88
N THR A 9 0.64 -16.71 11.08
CA THR A 9 0.58 -15.39 11.69
C THR A 9 1.94 -14.70 11.75
N GLU A 10 3.01 -15.45 12.06
CA GLU A 10 4.37 -14.90 12.08
C GLU A 10 4.85 -14.48 10.70
N GLU A 11 4.63 -15.30 9.66
CA GLU A 11 4.98 -14.99 8.28
C GLU A 11 4.21 -13.76 7.76
N ARG A 12 2.91 -13.68 8.04
CA ARG A 12 2.05 -12.53 7.70
C ARG A 12 2.57 -11.25 8.36
N ASN A 13 2.94 -11.32 9.64
CA ASN A 13 3.48 -10.19 10.39
C ASN A 13 4.83 -9.74 9.83
N LEU A 14 5.74 -10.66 9.54
CA LEU A 14 7.04 -10.35 8.95
C LEU A 14 6.89 -9.69 7.57
N LEU A 15 6.00 -10.22 6.72
CA LEU A 15 5.68 -9.66 5.41
C LEU A 15 5.17 -8.22 5.54
N SER A 16 4.21 -7.99 6.44
CA SER A 16 3.63 -6.68 6.69
C SER A 16 4.67 -5.67 7.20
N VAL A 17 5.51 -6.06 8.16
CA VAL A 17 6.58 -5.20 8.69
C VAL A 17 7.60 -4.86 7.60
N GLY A 18 8.05 -5.84 6.82
CA GLY A 18 9.03 -5.64 5.77
C GLY A 18 8.55 -4.65 4.71
N PHE A 19 7.37 -4.89 4.15
CA PHE A 19 6.81 -4.01 3.13
C PHE A 19 6.37 -2.65 3.68
N LYS A 20 5.85 -2.58 4.91
CA LYS A 20 5.53 -1.29 5.57
C LYS A 20 6.78 -0.43 5.71
N ASN A 21 7.91 -1.00 6.11
CA ASN A 21 9.17 -0.27 6.25
C ASN A 21 9.70 0.22 4.90
N GLN A 22 9.63 -0.64 3.88
CA GLN A 22 10.03 -0.29 2.52
C GLN A 22 9.26 0.93 1.98
N ILE A 23 7.93 0.92 2.14
CA ILE A 23 7.03 1.99 1.67
C ILE A 23 7.06 3.22 2.58
N GLY A 24 7.23 3.03 3.90
CA GLY A 24 7.23 4.10 4.89
C GLY A 24 8.28 5.17 4.63
N SER A 25 9.49 4.75 4.23
CA SER A 25 10.59 5.67 3.89
C SER A 25 10.24 6.64 2.76
N LYS A 26 9.62 6.14 1.69
CA LYS A 26 9.19 6.94 0.52
C LYS A 26 8.06 7.89 0.86
N ARG A 27 7.06 7.43 1.63
CA ARG A 27 5.96 8.30 2.09
C ARG A 27 6.48 9.46 2.93
N THR A 28 7.43 9.20 3.83
CA THR A 28 8.08 10.27 4.61
C THR A 28 8.83 11.23 3.69
N ALA A 29 9.61 10.72 2.73
CA ALA A 29 10.33 11.56 1.78
C ALA A 29 9.40 12.48 0.96
N ILE A 30 8.29 11.95 0.43
CA ILE A 30 7.30 12.74 -0.33
C ILE A 30 6.69 13.85 0.52
N ARG A 31 6.35 13.57 1.79
CA ARG A 31 5.83 14.58 2.72
C ARG A 31 6.85 15.67 3.00
N THR A 32 8.10 15.29 3.26
CA THR A 32 9.19 16.24 3.51
C THR A 32 9.43 17.12 2.28
N ILE A 33 9.49 16.54 1.08
CA ILE A 33 9.67 17.31 -0.16
C ILE A 33 8.50 18.26 -0.38
N SER A 34 7.26 17.79 -0.18
CA SER A 34 6.07 18.63 -0.30
C SER A 34 6.09 19.81 0.68
N ALA A 35 6.56 19.61 1.92
CA ALA A 35 6.71 20.68 2.90
C ALA A 35 7.81 21.69 2.51
N ILE A 36 8.89 21.24 1.86
CA ILE A 36 9.95 22.11 1.34
C ILE A 36 9.45 22.90 0.13
N GLU A 37 8.72 22.24 -0.78
CA GLU A 37 8.13 22.83 -2.00
C GLU A 37 7.14 23.96 -1.67
N GLN A 38 6.37 23.82 -0.58
CA GLN A 38 5.44 24.84 -0.10
C GLN A 38 6.10 26.03 0.60
N ASN A 39 7.40 25.96 0.91
CA ASN A 39 8.10 27.01 1.64
C ASN A 39 8.69 28.05 0.66
N PRO A 40 8.26 29.34 0.72
CA PRO A 40 8.70 30.38 -0.21
C PRO A 40 10.22 30.62 -0.25
N LYS A 41 10.95 30.22 0.80
CA LYS A 41 12.43 30.31 0.83
C LYS A 41 13.09 29.44 -0.24
N TYR A 42 12.41 28.39 -0.70
CA TYR A 42 12.94 27.41 -1.64
C TYR A 42 12.30 27.48 -3.03
N SER A 43 11.50 28.51 -3.33
CA SER A 43 10.80 28.64 -4.63
C SER A 43 11.72 28.58 -5.84
N LYS A 44 12.98 29.04 -5.70
CA LYS A 44 14.01 28.96 -6.76
C LYS A 44 14.39 27.52 -7.16
N PHE A 45 14.01 26.53 -6.36
CA PHE A 45 14.26 25.10 -6.61
C PHE A 45 12.99 24.34 -7.01
N GLY A 46 11.87 25.04 -7.26
CA GLY A 46 10.56 24.44 -7.52
C GLY A 46 10.60 23.30 -8.55
N ASP A 47 11.13 23.57 -9.75
CA ASP A 47 11.18 22.58 -10.84
C ASP A 47 11.96 21.32 -10.45
N GLY A 48 13.08 21.50 -9.74
CA GLY A 48 13.91 20.39 -9.26
C GLY A 48 13.21 19.57 -8.17
N LEU A 49 12.54 20.24 -7.23
CA LEU A 49 11.76 19.59 -6.17
C LEU A 49 10.57 18.82 -6.75
N THR A 50 9.82 19.43 -7.67
CA THR A 50 8.69 18.78 -8.34
C THR A 50 9.14 17.55 -9.13
N SER A 51 10.23 17.65 -9.90
CA SER A 51 10.77 16.52 -10.67
C SER A 51 11.25 15.38 -9.76
N TYR A 52 11.95 15.73 -8.68
CA TYR A 52 12.43 14.76 -7.70
C TYR A 52 11.28 14.08 -6.95
N LYS A 53 10.25 14.84 -6.57
CA LYS A 53 9.03 14.33 -5.95
C LYS A 53 8.31 13.34 -6.87
N LYS A 54 8.06 13.71 -8.12
CA LYS A 54 7.40 12.83 -9.11
C LYS A 54 8.13 11.50 -9.29
N ARG A 55 9.47 11.51 -9.29
CA ARG A 55 10.26 10.27 -9.35
C ARG A 55 10.00 9.35 -8.15
N ILE A 56 9.97 9.90 -6.94
CA ILE A 56 9.72 9.12 -5.72
C ILE A 56 8.26 8.65 -5.67
N GLU A 57 7.31 9.46 -6.15
CA GLU A 57 5.90 9.08 -6.28
C GLU A 57 5.72 7.91 -7.25
N GLN A 58 6.45 7.90 -8.38
CA GLN A 58 6.44 6.78 -9.31
C GLN A 58 7.04 5.51 -8.68
N GLU A 59 8.18 5.62 -7.99
CA GLU A 59 8.77 4.48 -7.28
C GLU A 59 7.84 3.93 -6.18
N LEU A 60 7.12 4.82 -5.48
CA LEU A 60 6.11 4.44 -4.50
C LEU A 60 4.97 3.68 -5.19
N TYR A 61 4.47 4.19 -6.32
CA TYR A 61 3.44 3.55 -7.12
C TYR A 61 3.85 2.13 -7.53
N ASP A 62 4.99 2.00 -8.21
CA ASP A 62 5.47 0.73 -8.75
C ASP A 62 5.65 -0.32 -7.65
N GLN A 63 6.23 0.08 -6.51
CA GLN A 63 6.43 -0.82 -5.38
C GLN A 63 5.12 -1.23 -4.72
N CYS A 64 4.19 -0.30 -4.52
CA CYS A 64 2.87 -0.61 -3.97
C CYS A 64 2.11 -1.58 -4.87
N ILE A 65 2.09 -1.35 -6.19
CA ILE A 65 1.41 -2.26 -7.14
C ILE A 65 2.10 -3.62 -7.18
N GLN A 66 3.43 -3.67 -7.20
CA GLN A 66 4.17 -4.93 -7.14
C GLN A 66 3.83 -5.74 -5.88
N ILE A 67 3.73 -5.09 -4.71
CA ILE A 67 3.33 -5.74 -3.46
C ILE A 67 1.91 -6.26 -3.56
N VAL A 68 0.97 -5.46 -4.09
CA VAL A 68 -0.42 -5.88 -4.30
C VAL A 68 -0.48 -7.12 -5.19
N ASP A 69 0.27 -7.14 -6.28
CA ASP A 69 0.30 -8.27 -7.21
C ASP A 69 0.92 -9.53 -6.58
N ILE A 70 1.98 -9.39 -5.77
CA ILE A 70 2.56 -10.51 -5.01
C ILE A 70 1.52 -11.07 -4.04
N VAL A 71 0.85 -10.21 -3.27
CA VAL A 71 -0.16 -10.64 -2.29
C VAL A 71 -1.33 -11.32 -2.99
N LYS A 72 -1.86 -10.76 -4.08
CA LYS A 72 -2.95 -11.37 -4.87
C LYS A 72 -2.55 -12.70 -5.52
N SER A 73 -1.37 -12.76 -6.12
CA SER A 73 -0.94 -13.92 -6.92
C SER A 73 -0.38 -15.07 -6.11
N SER A 74 0.16 -14.80 -4.91
CA SER A 74 0.85 -15.78 -4.07
C SER A 74 0.10 -16.04 -2.78
N CYS A 75 -0.16 -15.00 -1.98
CA CYS A 75 -0.72 -15.15 -0.64
C CYS A 75 -2.23 -15.43 -0.66
N MET A 76 -2.99 -14.67 -1.44
CA MET A 76 -4.45 -14.81 -1.54
C MET A 76 -4.88 -16.16 -2.15
N LYS A 77 -4.05 -16.78 -3.00
CA LYS A 77 -4.37 -18.09 -3.60
C LYS A 77 -4.33 -19.25 -2.59
N VAL A 78 -3.56 -19.10 -1.52
CA VAL A 78 -3.37 -20.12 -0.48
C VAL A 78 -4.08 -19.77 0.82
N ALA A 79 -4.66 -18.56 0.93
CA ALA A 79 -5.40 -18.10 2.08
C ALA A 79 -6.66 -18.95 2.32
N SER A 80 -6.62 -19.74 3.38
CA SER A 80 -7.63 -20.75 3.69
C SER A 80 -8.65 -20.28 4.72
N THR A 81 -8.23 -19.44 5.66
CA THR A 81 -9.10 -18.92 6.73
C THR A 81 -9.58 -17.50 6.41
N ASP A 82 -10.73 -17.16 6.96
CA ASP A 82 -11.30 -15.81 6.87
C ASP A 82 -10.41 -14.76 7.52
N GLU A 83 -9.70 -15.11 8.60
CA GLU A 83 -8.67 -14.28 9.22
C GLU A 83 -7.54 -13.95 8.23
N THR A 84 -7.01 -14.96 7.51
CA THR A 84 -5.95 -14.73 6.52
C THR A 84 -6.42 -13.89 5.35
N LYS A 85 -7.63 -14.16 4.85
CA LYS A 85 -8.23 -13.37 3.77
C LYS A 85 -8.44 -11.92 4.21
N SER A 86 -9.03 -11.69 5.39
CA SER A 86 -9.26 -10.35 5.93
C SER A 86 -7.94 -9.58 6.08
N PHE A 87 -6.89 -10.24 6.60
CA PHE A 87 -5.56 -9.65 6.72
C PHE A 87 -5.01 -9.17 5.37
N PHE A 88 -5.02 -10.03 4.34
CA PHE A 88 -4.44 -9.70 3.04
C PHE A 88 -5.29 -8.70 2.25
N TYR A 89 -6.62 -8.78 2.34
CA TYR A 89 -7.50 -7.75 1.76
C TYR A 89 -7.24 -6.38 2.38
N LYS A 90 -7.17 -6.30 3.71
CA LYS A 90 -6.83 -5.06 4.41
C LYS A 90 -5.47 -4.54 3.96
N MET A 91 -4.48 -5.43 3.85
CA MET A 91 -3.14 -5.10 3.40
C MET A 91 -3.13 -4.51 1.97
N ILE A 92 -3.85 -5.11 1.03
CA ILE A 92 -4.02 -4.58 -0.34
C ILE A 92 -4.68 -3.19 -0.31
N GLY A 93 -5.75 -3.03 0.49
CA GLY A 93 -6.41 -1.75 0.69
C GLY A 93 -5.47 -0.66 1.21
N ASP A 94 -4.59 -1.00 2.15
CA ASP A 94 -3.57 -0.09 2.69
C ASP A 94 -2.57 0.37 1.62
N TYR A 95 -2.13 -0.51 0.71
CA TYR A 95 -1.22 -0.12 -0.38
C TYR A 95 -1.89 0.74 -1.45
N TYR A 96 -3.13 0.41 -1.86
CA TYR A 96 -3.89 1.29 -2.75
C TYR A 96 -4.12 2.67 -2.12
N ARG A 97 -4.42 2.72 -0.82
CA ARG A 97 -4.54 3.98 -0.08
C ARG A 97 -3.24 4.78 -0.07
N TYR A 98 -2.07 4.14 0.08
CA TYR A 98 -0.78 4.84 0.00
C TYR A 98 -0.53 5.43 -1.38
N VAL A 99 -0.93 4.74 -2.45
CA VAL A 99 -0.84 5.28 -3.81
C VAL A 99 -1.80 6.45 -3.99
N ALA A 100 -3.01 6.37 -3.42
CA ALA A 100 -4.01 7.44 -3.48
C ALA A 100 -3.53 8.76 -2.82
N GLU A 101 -2.56 8.71 -1.90
CA GLU A 101 -1.96 9.91 -1.29
C GLU A 101 -1.19 10.77 -2.30
N CYS A 102 -0.77 10.21 -3.44
CA CYS A 102 0.04 10.88 -4.45
C CYS A 102 -0.60 10.87 -5.85
N ALA A 103 -1.57 9.99 -6.09
CA ALA A 103 -2.26 9.88 -7.38
C ALA A 103 -3.16 11.10 -7.64
N THR A 104 -3.34 11.43 -8.92
CA THR A 104 -4.23 12.51 -9.38
C THR A 104 -5.05 12.05 -10.59
N GLY A 105 -6.11 12.80 -10.91
CA GLY A 105 -6.95 12.52 -12.07
C GLY A 105 -7.58 11.12 -12.05
N GLU A 106 -7.60 10.45 -13.20
CA GLU A 106 -8.18 9.12 -13.37
C GLU A 106 -7.51 8.06 -12.49
N GLN A 107 -6.19 8.14 -12.33
CA GLN A 107 -5.44 7.19 -11.51
C GLN A 107 -5.89 7.22 -10.06
N LEU A 108 -6.23 8.40 -9.53
CA LEU A 108 -6.75 8.56 -8.17
C LEU A 108 -8.06 7.79 -7.97
N GLU A 109 -8.98 7.86 -8.93
CA GLU A 109 -10.26 7.16 -8.85
C GLU A 109 -10.06 5.64 -8.91
N ILE A 110 -9.17 5.15 -9.78
CA ILE A 110 -8.83 3.72 -9.87
C ILE A 110 -8.31 3.21 -8.51
N VAL A 111 -7.34 3.90 -7.91
CA VAL A 111 -6.74 3.42 -6.66
C VAL A 111 -7.65 3.62 -5.45
N LYS A 112 -8.51 4.64 -5.45
CA LYS A 112 -9.56 4.80 -4.42
C LYS A 112 -10.55 3.65 -4.46
N ASN A 113 -11.04 3.30 -5.64
CA ASN A 113 -11.97 2.19 -5.82
C ASN A 113 -11.32 0.87 -5.42
N GLY A 114 -10.07 0.65 -5.84
CA GLY A 114 -9.30 -0.52 -5.42
C GLY A 114 -9.12 -0.60 -3.89
N ALA A 115 -8.84 0.53 -3.23
CA ALA A 115 -8.76 0.57 -1.77
C ALA A 115 -10.12 0.24 -1.12
N LEU A 116 -11.20 0.88 -1.57
CA LEU A 116 -12.54 0.69 -1.04
C LEU A 116 -13.01 -0.75 -1.17
N GLU A 117 -12.88 -1.33 -2.36
CA GLU A 117 -13.26 -2.72 -2.65
C GLU A 117 -12.52 -3.69 -1.71
N ASN A 118 -11.21 -3.52 -1.55
CA ASN A 118 -10.42 -4.42 -0.71
C ASN A 118 -10.73 -4.22 0.78
N TYR A 119 -11.02 -3.01 1.25
CA TYR A 119 -11.49 -2.83 2.63
C TYR A 119 -12.87 -3.43 2.87
N GLN A 120 -13.77 -3.40 1.88
CA GLN A 120 -15.07 -4.06 1.97
C GLN A 120 -14.93 -5.59 2.02
N LEU A 121 -14.07 -6.17 1.18
CA LEU A 121 -13.76 -7.60 1.23
C LEU A 121 -13.10 -8.00 2.56
N ALA A 122 -12.22 -7.15 3.09
CA ALA A 122 -11.63 -7.37 4.41
C ALA A 122 -12.68 -7.37 5.52
N GLN A 123 -13.64 -6.43 5.45
CA GLN A 123 -14.75 -6.32 6.38
C GLN A 123 -15.64 -7.57 6.33
N GLN A 124 -16.06 -7.99 5.13
CA GLN A 124 -16.87 -9.20 4.93
C GLN A 124 -16.17 -10.45 5.49
N ALA A 125 -14.87 -10.62 5.20
CA ALA A 125 -14.09 -11.72 5.74
C ALA A 125 -13.90 -11.62 7.27
N SER A 126 -14.05 -10.43 7.87
CA SER A 126 -13.96 -10.27 9.33
C SER A 126 -15.29 -10.52 10.06
N GLU A 127 -16.42 -10.60 9.36
CA GLU A 127 -17.74 -10.81 9.98
C GLU A 127 -17.87 -12.15 10.72
N SER A 128 -17.13 -13.17 10.26
CA SER A 128 -17.06 -14.48 10.90
C SER A 128 -16.11 -14.51 12.11
N LEU A 129 -15.37 -13.44 12.36
CA LEU A 129 -14.42 -13.32 13.46
C LEU A 129 -15.09 -12.69 14.68
N ASN A 130 -14.78 -13.20 15.87
CA ASN A 130 -15.29 -12.62 17.11
C ASN A 130 -14.71 -11.22 17.33
N ALA A 131 -15.58 -10.24 17.61
CA ALA A 131 -15.16 -8.98 18.20
C ALA A 131 -14.67 -9.27 19.62
N CYS A 132 -13.36 -9.17 19.84
CA CYS A 132 -12.79 -9.22 21.20
C CYS A 132 -13.15 -7.98 22.00
#